data_AF-A0A4U1BK48-F1
#
_entry.id   AF-A0A4U1BK48-F1
#
_cell.length_a   1.000
_cell.length_b   1.000
_cell.length_c   1.000
_cell.angle_alpha   90.00
_cell.angle_beta   90.00
_cell.angle_gamma   90.00
#
_symmetry.space_group_name_H-M   'P 1'
#
loop_
_entity.id
_entity.type
_entity.pdbx_description
1 polymer ?
#
loop_
_entity_poly.entity_id
_entity_poly.type
_entity_poly.pdbx_seq_one_letter_code
_entity_poly.pdbx_strand_id
1 'polypeptide(L)'
;MVRGLLLALLCWTSTVAAAPKVDHLSVNRVHSGPGEPLALTMNVVGDPFVVEQLRFFLVQQGRQLPLARQMEGDFLIHLRSEVPAREARIQLAVTRLFQDQPDKQIHFNIDLKPGRGSKPQASRQAATAAEVNPQPAQLSPSPPKLCPLNGRTLWSMARETAPSLGVGHYGALVALVQANPKCFPGGDPNRLICKELRCPGSQALRQWQDESSAKVRFKALMKAAAN
;
A
#
# COMPACT_ATOMS: atom_id res chain seq x y z
N MET A 1 -44.02 58.84 -10.99
CA MET A 1 -42.57 59.05 -10.78
C MET A 1 -42.12 58.01 -9.77
N VAL A 2 -41.59 56.87 -10.23
CA VAL A 2 -40.16 56.53 -10.36
C VAL A 2 -39.59 55.91 -9.07
N ARG A 3 -39.29 54.61 -9.18
CA ARG A 3 -38.20 53.84 -8.54
C ARG A 3 -38.30 53.59 -7.03
N GLY A 4 -37.96 52.42 -6.51
CA GLY A 4 -37.27 51.31 -7.13
C GLY A 4 -37.02 50.22 -6.08
N LEU A 5 -37.30 49.00 -6.51
CA LEU A 5 -37.01 47.72 -5.90
C LEU A 5 -35.51 47.61 -5.54
N LEU A 6 -35.17 47.11 -4.35
CA LEU A 6 -33.83 46.59 -4.06
C LEU A 6 -33.95 45.34 -3.17
N LEU A 7 -34.30 44.22 -3.84
CA LEU A 7 -34.03 42.88 -3.34
C LEU A 7 -32.51 42.66 -3.37
N ALA A 8 -31.87 42.63 -2.21
CA ALA A 8 -30.50 42.15 -2.08
C ALA A 8 -30.48 40.61 -2.08
N LEU A 9 -30.52 40.02 -3.27
CA LEU A 9 -30.26 38.61 -3.51
C LEU A 9 -28.73 38.41 -3.56
N LEU A 10 -28.11 38.21 -2.40
CA LEU A 10 -26.73 37.74 -2.31
C LEU A 10 -26.73 36.24 -2.59
N CYS A 11 -26.57 35.90 -3.87
CA CYS A 11 -26.29 34.55 -4.33
C CYS A 11 -25.04 34.00 -3.62
N TRP A 12 -25.23 33.06 -2.70
CA TRP A 12 -24.19 32.15 -2.28
C TRP A 12 -23.75 31.32 -3.48
N THR A 13 -22.66 31.72 -4.12
CA THR A 13 -21.94 30.88 -5.07
C THR A 13 -21.33 29.71 -4.30
N SER A 14 -22.09 28.63 -4.16
CA SER A 14 -21.56 27.36 -3.68
C SER A 14 -20.66 26.80 -4.77
N THR A 15 -19.35 27.00 -4.64
CA THR A 15 -18.37 26.27 -5.46
C THR A 15 -18.44 24.80 -5.06
N VAL A 16 -19.16 24.02 -5.86
CA VAL A 16 -19.14 22.56 -5.74
C VAL A 16 -17.75 22.11 -6.20
N ALA A 17 -16.85 21.90 -5.26
CA ALA A 17 -15.56 21.27 -5.54
C ALA A 17 -15.84 19.87 -6.11
N ALA A 18 -15.35 19.60 -7.31
CA ALA A 18 -15.47 18.28 -7.93
C ALA A 18 -14.83 17.22 -7.01
N ALA A 19 -15.55 16.13 -6.75
CA ALA A 19 -15.03 15.07 -5.91
C ALA A 19 -13.79 14.43 -6.58
N PRO A 20 -12.69 14.24 -5.84
CA PRO A 20 -11.45 13.73 -6.42
C PRO A 20 -11.65 12.27 -6.89
N LYS A 21 -11.22 11.97 -8.11
CA LYS A 21 -11.48 10.70 -8.80
C LYS A 21 -10.28 10.20 -9.59
N VAL A 22 -10.26 8.90 -9.86
CA VAL A 22 -9.45 8.29 -10.92
C VAL A 22 -10.22 8.46 -12.21
N ASP A 23 -9.60 9.08 -13.20
CA ASP A 23 -10.21 9.27 -14.52
C ASP A 23 -9.89 8.10 -15.45
N HIS A 24 -8.68 7.56 -15.36
CA HIS A 24 -8.24 6.47 -16.21
C HIS A 24 -7.19 5.58 -15.54
N LEU A 25 -7.28 4.27 -15.79
CA LEU A 25 -6.33 3.28 -15.34
C LEU A 25 -6.19 2.20 -16.43
N SER A 26 -4.96 1.94 -16.89
CA SER A 26 -4.70 0.86 -17.84
C SER A 26 -3.35 0.20 -17.65
N VAL A 27 -3.24 -1.07 -18.04
CA VAL A 27 -1.95 -1.76 -18.14
C VAL A 27 -1.23 -1.24 -19.38
N ASN A 28 -0.01 -0.74 -19.21
CA ASN A 28 0.82 -0.24 -20.30
C ASN A 28 1.71 -1.35 -20.88
N ARG A 29 2.57 -1.94 -20.05
CA ARG A 29 3.48 -3.00 -20.48
C ARG A 29 3.72 -4.02 -19.37
N VAL A 30 3.78 -5.29 -19.76
CA VAL A 30 4.20 -6.39 -18.90
C VAL A 30 5.65 -6.75 -19.23
N HIS A 31 6.49 -6.85 -18.20
CA HIS A 31 7.93 -7.10 -18.34
C HIS A 31 8.33 -8.51 -17.92
N SER A 32 7.52 -9.19 -17.13
CA SER A 32 7.77 -10.53 -16.60
C SER A 32 7.05 -11.63 -17.37
N GLY A 33 7.67 -12.80 -17.48
CA GLY A 33 7.06 -14.02 -17.97
C GLY A 33 6.37 -14.86 -16.88
N PRO A 34 5.72 -15.97 -17.26
CA PRO A 34 5.20 -16.96 -16.30
C PRO A 34 6.34 -17.53 -15.43
N GLY A 35 6.08 -17.69 -14.14
CA GLY A 35 7.05 -18.23 -13.18
C GLY A 35 8.09 -17.21 -12.67
N GLU A 36 8.04 -15.96 -13.14
CA GLU A 36 8.90 -14.87 -12.67
C GLU A 36 8.13 -13.95 -11.72
N PRO A 37 8.81 -13.21 -10.82
CA PRO A 37 8.19 -12.11 -10.11
C PRO A 37 7.54 -11.14 -11.10
N LEU A 38 6.27 -10.81 -10.86
CA LEU A 38 5.51 -9.91 -11.70
C LEU A 38 6.20 -8.56 -11.76
N ALA A 39 6.43 -8.06 -12.96
CA ALA A 39 6.88 -6.70 -13.21
C ALA A 39 6.06 -6.13 -14.37
N LEU A 40 5.36 -5.02 -14.12
CA LEU A 40 4.57 -4.34 -15.15
C LEU A 40 4.51 -2.83 -14.89
N THR A 41 4.11 -2.09 -15.92
CA THR A 41 3.84 -0.65 -15.86
C THR A 41 2.37 -0.39 -16.14
N MET A 42 1.79 0.57 -15.43
CA MET A 42 0.42 1.02 -15.63
C MET A 42 0.39 2.52 -15.88
N ASN A 43 -0.53 2.92 -16.76
CA ASN A 43 -0.90 4.32 -16.91
C ASN A 43 -2.02 4.65 -15.92
N VAL A 44 -1.87 5.76 -15.21
CA VAL A 44 -2.82 6.29 -14.25
C VAL A 44 -3.05 7.76 -14.54
N VAL A 45 -4.32 8.16 -14.65
CA VAL A 45 -4.72 9.56 -14.74
C VAL A 45 -5.83 9.81 -13.73
N GLY A 46 -5.69 10.85 -12.93
CA GLY A 46 -6.67 11.25 -11.95
C GLY A 46 -6.08 12.24 -10.95
N ASP A 47 -6.85 12.55 -9.92
CA ASP A 47 -6.41 13.42 -8.83
C ASP A 47 -5.17 12.81 -8.12
N PRO A 48 -4.06 13.57 -7.96
CA PRO A 48 -2.82 13.04 -7.37
C PRO A 48 -3.01 12.39 -6.00
N PHE A 49 -3.87 12.97 -5.15
CA PHE A 49 -4.14 12.43 -3.82
C PHE A 49 -4.89 11.10 -3.88
N VAL A 50 -5.78 10.93 -4.86
CA VAL A 50 -6.47 9.64 -5.11
C VAL A 50 -5.52 8.61 -5.70
N VAL A 51 -4.66 9.02 -6.63
CA VAL A 51 -3.63 8.14 -7.23
C VAL A 51 -2.68 7.59 -6.17
N GLU A 52 -2.30 8.40 -5.19
CA GLU A 52 -1.48 7.95 -4.06
C GLU A 52 -2.17 6.91 -3.17
N GLN A 53 -3.50 6.91 -3.14
CA GLN A 53 -4.28 5.95 -2.37
C GLN A 53 -4.47 4.62 -3.08
N LEU A 54 -4.21 4.55 -4.39
CA LEU A 54 -4.33 3.30 -5.12
C LEU A 54 -3.39 2.23 -4.57
N ARG A 55 -3.96 1.04 -4.43
CA ARG A 55 -3.29 -0.19 -4.02
C ARG A 55 -3.50 -1.22 -5.11
N PHE A 56 -2.49 -2.05 -5.31
CA PHE A 56 -2.40 -2.99 -6.42
C PHE A 56 -2.09 -4.37 -5.87
N PHE A 57 -2.83 -5.37 -6.33
CA PHE A 57 -2.72 -6.73 -5.83
C PHE A 57 -2.65 -7.72 -6.99
N LEU A 58 -1.70 -8.64 -6.91
CA LEU A 58 -1.73 -9.85 -7.71
C LEU A 58 -2.71 -10.83 -7.05
N VAL A 59 -3.77 -11.17 -7.76
CA VAL A 59 -4.74 -12.19 -7.34
C VAL A 59 -4.29 -13.54 -7.89
N GLN A 60 -3.98 -14.47 -7.00
CA GLN A 60 -3.62 -15.84 -7.36
C GLN A 60 -4.09 -16.81 -6.28
N GLN A 61 -4.61 -17.97 -6.70
CA GLN A 61 -5.09 -19.00 -5.77
C GLN A 61 -6.11 -18.48 -4.74
N GLY A 62 -6.98 -17.55 -5.14
CA GLY A 62 -7.97 -16.92 -4.25
C GLY A 62 -7.39 -15.95 -3.21
N ARG A 63 -6.10 -15.61 -3.29
CA ARG A 63 -5.42 -14.67 -2.40
C ARG A 63 -4.99 -13.41 -3.13
N GLN A 64 -5.12 -12.27 -2.46
CA GLN A 64 -4.58 -11.00 -2.92
C GLN A 64 -3.18 -10.79 -2.32
N LEU A 65 -2.18 -10.61 -3.18
CA LEU A 65 -0.80 -10.36 -2.77
C LEU A 65 -0.41 -8.94 -3.17
N PRO A 66 0.01 -8.09 -2.21
CA PRO A 66 0.29 -6.69 -2.50
C PRO A 66 1.47 -6.55 -3.47
N LEU A 67 1.38 -5.57 -4.36
CA LEU A 67 2.45 -5.18 -5.26
C LEU A 67 3.15 -3.94 -4.72
N ALA A 68 4.48 -3.97 -4.74
CA ALA A 68 5.29 -2.79 -4.55
C ALA A 68 5.04 -1.83 -5.72
N ARG A 69 4.90 -0.53 -5.41
CA ARG A 69 4.65 0.52 -6.40
C ARG A 69 5.76 1.55 -6.41
N GLN A 70 6.12 2.04 -7.60
CA GLN A 70 7.03 3.16 -7.78
C GLN A 70 6.48 4.06 -8.88
N MET A 71 6.27 5.35 -8.59
CA MET A 71 5.84 6.33 -9.59
C MET A 71 7.00 6.64 -10.54
N GLU A 72 6.71 6.76 -11.84
CA GLU A 72 7.59 7.34 -12.85
C GLU A 72 6.85 8.54 -13.48
N GLY A 73 7.18 9.74 -13.01
CA GLY A 73 6.43 10.94 -13.35
C GLY A 73 4.99 10.92 -12.81
N ASP A 74 4.12 11.68 -13.47
CA ASP A 74 2.76 11.94 -12.97
C ASP A 74 1.74 10.86 -13.39
N PHE A 75 2.06 10.07 -14.41
CA PHE A 75 1.07 9.21 -15.09
C PHE A 75 1.43 7.73 -15.12
N LEU A 76 2.63 7.35 -14.68
CA LEU A 76 3.12 5.99 -14.85
C LEU A 76 3.51 5.37 -13.50
N ILE A 77 3.10 4.12 -13.31
CA ILE A 77 3.38 3.36 -12.08
C ILE A 77 4.04 2.04 -12.46
N HIS A 78 5.21 1.78 -11.89
CA HIS A 78 5.86 0.48 -11.89
C HIS A 78 5.30 -0.37 -10.75
N LEU A 79 4.86 -1.58 -11.08
CA LEU A 79 4.36 -2.55 -10.13
C LEU A 79 5.24 -3.79 -10.13
N ARG A 80 5.62 -4.25 -8.93
CA ARG A 80 6.45 -5.43 -8.73
C ARG A 80 5.89 -6.34 -7.64
N SER A 81 5.87 -7.65 -7.87
CA SER A 81 5.60 -8.61 -6.80
C SER A 81 6.90 -9.13 -6.20
N GLU A 82 6.84 -9.55 -4.93
CA GLU A 82 7.95 -10.29 -4.29
C GLU A 82 7.92 -11.78 -4.66
N VAL A 83 6.74 -12.29 -5.04
CA VAL A 83 6.55 -13.70 -5.39
C VAL A 83 6.37 -13.91 -6.89
N PRO A 84 6.74 -15.08 -7.43
CA PRO A 84 6.45 -15.42 -8.82
C PRO A 84 4.97 -15.41 -9.18
N ALA A 85 4.66 -14.99 -10.41
CA ALA A 85 3.37 -15.22 -11.03
C ALA A 85 3.27 -16.68 -11.49
N ARG A 86 2.45 -17.48 -10.80
CA ARG A 86 2.38 -18.93 -11.02
C ARG A 86 1.60 -19.34 -12.28
N GLU A 87 0.74 -18.45 -12.75
CA GLU A 87 -0.19 -18.71 -13.84
C GLU A 87 0.20 -17.89 -15.07
N ALA A 88 -0.01 -18.44 -16.27
CA ALA A 88 0.23 -17.71 -17.53
C ALA A 88 -0.78 -16.58 -17.74
N ARG A 89 -1.96 -16.67 -17.12
CA ARG A 89 -2.94 -15.59 -17.06
C ARG A 89 -3.10 -15.19 -15.60
N ILE A 90 -2.85 -13.93 -15.30
CA ILE A 90 -2.96 -13.40 -13.94
C ILE A 90 -4.11 -12.41 -13.86
N GLN A 91 -4.58 -12.19 -12.64
CA GLN A 91 -5.51 -11.11 -12.35
C GLN A 91 -4.84 -10.08 -11.45
N LEU A 92 -4.95 -8.82 -11.84
CA LEU A 92 -4.54 -7.66 -11.06
C LEU A 92 -5.80 -7.00 -10.49
N ALA A 93 -5.87 -6.82 -9.18
CA ALA A 93 -6.92 -6.05 -8.53
C ALA A 93 -6.38 -4.69 -8.08
N VAL A 94 -7.17 -3.65 -8.29
CA VAL A 94 -6.84 -2.27 -7.93
C VAL A 94 -7.96 -1.70 -7.08
N THR A 95 -7.58 -1.06 -5.98
CA THR A 95 -8.51 -0.54 -4.98
C THR A 95 -7.98 0.73 -4.33
N ARG A 96 -8.88 1.55 -3.76
CA ARG A 96 -8.50 2.69 -2.91
C ARG A 96 -8.37 2.28 -1.44
N LEU A 97 -9.05 1.21 -1.02
CA LEU A 97 -9.02 0.66 0.35
C LEU A 97 -8.82 -0.86 0.36
N PHE A 98 -8.10 -1.39 1.35
CA PHE A 98 -7.82 -2.84 1.45
C PHE A 98 -9.07 -3.72 1.66
N GLN A 99 -10.20 -3.14 2.06
CA GLN A 99 -11.46 -3.86 2.34
C GLN A 99 -12.62 -3.40 1.44
N ASP A 100 -12.32 -2.83 0.27
CA ASP A 100 -13.37 -2.52 -0.68
C ASP A 100 -14.08 -3.82 -1.10
N GLN A 101 -15.42 -3.79 -1.04
CA GLN A 101 -16.27 -4.88 -1.52
C GLN A 101 -15.87 -5.23 -2.97
N PRO A 102 -16.02 -6.49 -3.42
CA PRO A 102 -15.53 -6.93 -4.72
C PRO A 102 -16.03 -6.07 -5.90
N ASP A 103 -17.23 -5.49 -5.78
CA ASP A 103 -17.85 -4.56 -6.74
C ASP A 103 -17.17 -3.18 -6.83
N LYS A 104 -16.30 -2.85 -5.88
CA LYS A 104 -15.53 -1.60 -5.84
C LYS A 104 -14.07 -1.76 -6.27
N GLN A 105 -13.68 -2.98 -6.64
CA GLN A 105 -12.33 -3.28 -7.13
C GLN A 105 -12.32 -3.24 -8.65
N ILE A 106 -11.25 -2.68 -9.22
CA ILE A 106 -10.99 -2.73 -10.65
C ILE A 106 -10.10 -3.93 -10.92
N HIS A 107 -10.55 -4.84 -11.77
CA HIS A 107 -9.80 -6.05 -12.12
C HIS A 107 -9.27 -5.98 -13.56
N PHE A 108 -8.01 -6.35 -13.75
CA PHE A 108 -7.39 -6.56 -15.05
C PHE A 108 -6.97 -8.01 -15.19
N ASN A 109 -7.35 -8.65 -16.30
CA ASN A 109 -6.84 -9.97 -16.66
C ASN A 109 -5.68 -9.77 -17.63
N ILE A 110 -4.52 -10.34 -17.33
CA ILE A 110 -3.28 -10.10 -18.04
C ILE A 110 -2.67 -11.43 -18.44
N ASP A 111 -2.45 -11.63 -19.74
CA ASP A 111 -1.75 -12.80 -20.26
C ASP A 111 -0.25 -12.53 -20.25
N LEU A 112 0.49 -13.29 -19.44
CA LEU A 112 1.95 -13.30 -19.39
C LEU A 112 2.47 -14.07 -20.59
N LYS A 113 3.15 -13.36 -21.49
CA LYS A 113 3.83 -14.01 -22.60
C LYS A 113 5.12 -14.65 -22.08
N PRO A 114 5.45 -15.89 -22.48
CA PRO A 114 6.77 -16.44 -22.22
C PRO A 114 7.82 -15.54 -22.88
N GLY A 115 8.55 -14.79 -22.05
CA GLY A 115 9.61 -13.92 -22.49
C GLY A 115 10.73 -14.77 -23.09
N ARG A 116 11.07 -14.52 -24.35
CA ARG A 116 12.38 -14.87 -24.90
C ARG A 116 13.42 -14.24 -23.99
N GLY A 117 14.10 -15.08 -23.22
CA GLY A 117 15.17 -14.65 -22.34
C GLY A 117 16.20 -13.86 -23.13
N SER A 118 16.39 -12.61 -22.74
CA SER A 118 17.67 -11.94 -22.92
C SER A 118 18.70 -12.75 -22.13
N LYS A 119 19.55 -13.50 -22.83
CA LYS A 119 20.77 -14.15 -22.31
C LYS A 119 21.96 -13.65 -23.14
N PRO A 120 23.23 -13.75 -22.68
CA PRO A 120 23.74 -14.57 -21.57
C PRO A 120 24.57 -13.76 -20.52
N GLN A 121 24.75 -14.22 -19.28
CA GLN A 121 25.91 -15.06 -18.92
C GLN A 121 25.73 -15.75 -17.56
N ALA A 122 26.29 -16.96 -17.51
CA ALA A 122 26.07 -18.01 -16.54
C ALA A 122 26.77 -17.83 -15.19
N SER A 123 26.20 -18.42 -14.15
CA SER A 123 26.92 -19.48 -13.41
C SER A 123 25.95 -20.58 -13.01
N ARG A 124 26.32 -21.82 -13.35
CA ARG A 124 25.64 -23.07 -12.98
C ARG A 124 25.97 -23.40 -11.54
N GLN A 125 24.99 -23.92 -10.81
CA GLN A 125 25.18 -25.13 -10.01
C GLN A 125 23.83 -25.83 -9.82
N ALA A 126 23.77 -27.06 -10.32
CA ALA A 126 22.68 -28.00 -10.10
C ALA A 126 23.05 -28.88 -8.90
N ALA A 127 22.09 -29.12 -8.01
CA ALA A 127 22.06 -30.29 -7.15
C ALA A 127 20.59 -30.63 -6.86
N THR A 128 20.12 -31.62 -7.61
CA THR A 128 19.34 -32.79 -7.18
C THR A 128 18.25 -32.62 -6.12
N ALA A 129 17.02 -32.92 -6.54
CA ALA A 129 15.90 -33.18 -5.66
C ALA A 129 16.20 -34.36 -4.72
N ALA A 130 16.02 -34.13 -3.42
CA ALA A 130 15.75 -35.18 -2.45
C ALA A 130 14.45 -34.82 -1.74
N GLU A 131 13.49 -35.71 -1.91
CA GLU A 131 12.21 -35.76 -1.22
C GLU A 131 12.45 -35.91 0.29
N VAL A 132 11.97 -34.96 1.10
CA VAL A 132 11.95 -35.08 2.55
C VAL A 132 10.55 -34.74 3.06
N ASN A 133 9.94 -35.80 3.57
CA ASN A 133 8.72 -35.91 4.37
C ASN A 133 8.53 -34.73 5.35
N PRO A 134 7.35 -34.08 5.43
CA PRO A 134 7.13 -32.92 6.30
C PRO A 134 7.03 -33.35 7.77
N GLN A 135 8.06 -33.05 8.55
CA GLN A 135 7.98 -33.06 10.01
C GLN A 135 7.71 -31.62 10.49
N PRO A 136 6.75 -31.41 11.42
CA PRO A 136 6.29 -30.08 11.78
C PRO A 136 7.40 -29.28 12.47
N ALA A 137 7.91 -28.27 11.77
CA ALA A 137 8.89 -27.33 12.32
C ALA A 137 8.24 -26.54 13.46
N GLN A 138 8.72 -26.79 14.67
CA GLN A 138 8.42 -26.00 15.84
C GLN A 138 8.92 -24.56 15.63
N LEU A 139 7.99 -23.61 15.75
CA LEU A 139 8.23 -22.16 15.69
C LEU A 139 9.17 -21.75 16.82
N SER A 140 10.47 -21.63 16.51
CA SER A 140 11.36 -20.78 17.31
C SER A 140 11.02 -19.32 17.01
N PRO A 141 10.79 -18.46 18.01
CA PRO A 141 10.50 -17.06 17.77
C PRO A 141 11.74 -16.39 17.20
N SER A 142 11.67 -16.03 15.92
CA SER A 142 12.67 -15.16 15.29
C SER A 142 12.75 -13.84 16.06
N PRO A 143 13.97 -13.28 16.24
CA PRO A 143 14.13 -12.02 16.97
C PRO A 143 13.30 -10.92 16.30
N PRO A 144 12.72 -9.98 17.08
CA PRO A 144 11.83 -8.96 16.54
C PRO A 144 12.58 -8.10 15.53
N LYS A 145 12.09 -8.07 14.28
CA LYS A 145 12.61 -7.21 13.22
C LYS A 145 12.56 -5.75 13.69
N LEU A 146 13.70 -5.07 13.63
CA LEU A 146 13.80 -3.65 13.98
C LEU A 146 13.53 -2.78 12.74
N CYS A 147 12.83 -1.67 12.99
CA CYS A 147 12.49 -0.62 12.05
C CYS A 147 13.32 0.62 12.44
N PRO A 148 14.50 0.82 11.82
CA PRO A 148 15.40 1.88 12.22
C PRO A 148 14.82 3.24 11.83
N LEU A 149 14.78 4.18 12.78
CA LEU A 149 14.32 5.55 12.52
C LEU A 149 15.35 6.33 11.71
N ASN A 150 16.65 6.09 11.90
CA ASN A 150 17.73 6.80 11.19
C ASN A 150 17.60 8.34 11.28
N GLY A 151 17.19 8.86 12.45
CA GLY A 151 16.96 10.29 12.67
C GLY A 151 15.69 10.86 12.03
N ARG A 152 14.88 10.04 11.36
CA ARG A 152 13.58 10.42 10.79
C ARG A 152 12.52 10.59 11.88
N THR A 153 11.50 11.39 11.57
CA THR A 153 10.30 11.49 12.40
C THR A 153 9.45 10.22 12.26
N LEU A 154 8.56 9.97 13.22
CA LEU A 154 7.55 8.91 13.10
C LEU A 154 6.75 9.05 11.79
N TRP A 155 6.43 10.29 11.39
CA TRP A 155 5.63 10.58 10.21
C TRP A 155 6.33 10.22 8.91
N SER A 156 7.58 10.65 8.72
CA SER A 156 8.34 10.31 7.52
C SER A 156 8.62 8.80 7.47
N MET A 157 8.98 8.19 8.60
CA MET A 157 9.19 6.74 8.69
C MET A 157 7.94 5.94 8.30
N ALA A 158 6.77 6.29 8.84
CA ALA A 158 5.51 5.60 8.52
C ALA A 158 5.13 5.80 7.05
N ARG A 159 5.36 6.98 6.48
CA ARG A 159 5.09 7.25 5.05
C ARG A 159 5.95 6.38 4.13
N GLU A 160 7.24 6.27 4.44
CA GLU A 160 8.19 5.53 3.62
C GLU A 160 8.01 4.01 3.73
N THR A 161 7.67 3.51 4.92
CA THR A 161 7.50 2.07 5.18
C THR A 161 6.11 1.53 4.90
N ALA A 162 5.07 2.38 4.85
CA ALA A 162 3.71 1.94 4.58
C ALA A 162 3.56 1.01 3.35
N PRO A 163 4.20 1.30 2.19
CA PRO A 163 4.11 0.42 1.02
C PRO A 163 4.68 -0.98 1.28
N SER A 164 5.85 -1.09 1.93
CA SER A 164 6.48 -2.39 2.21
C SER A 164 5.79 -3.17 3.33
N LEU A 165 5.03 -2.48 4.18
CA LEU A 165 4.21 -3.10 5.22
C LEU A 165 2.80 -3.49 4.72
N GLY A 166 2.45 -3.13 3.49
CA GLY A 166 1.13 -3.42 2.93
C GLY A 166 -0.02 -2.73 3.69
N VAL A 167 0.22 -1.52 4.20
CA VAL A 167 -0.81 -0.69 4.86
C VAL A 167 -0.77 0.74 4.31
N GLY A 168 -1.76 1.56 4.64
CA GLY A 168 -1.70 2.99 4.37
C GLY A 168 -0.80 3.73 5.37
N HIS A 169 -0.63 5.04 5.16
CA HIS A 169 0.28 5.86 5.96
C HIS A 169 -0.18 5.95 7.43
N TYR A 170 -1.47 6.24 7.66
CA TYR A 170 -2.06 6.22 8.99
C TYR A 170 -2.08 4.81 9.57
N GLY A 171 -2.28 3.79 8.73
CA GLY A 171 -2.16 2.40 9.15
C GLY A 171 -0.77 2.08 9.73
N ALA A 172 0.29 2.49 9.03
CA ALA A 172 1.66 2.35 9.50
C ALA A 172 1.93 3.16 10.78
N LEU A 173 1.43 4.40 10.87
CA LEU A 173 1.56 5.25 12.06
C LEU A 173 1.00 4.55 13.31
N VAL A 174 -0.24 4.10 13.24
CA VAL A 174 -0.92 3.48 14.39
C VAL A 174 -0.26 2.15 14.75
N ALA A 175 0.11 1.34 13.76
CA ALA A 175 0.79 0.07 13.99
C ALA A 175 2.17 0.26 14.65
N LEU A 176 2.94 1.27 14.23
CA LEU A 176 4.24 1.61 14.83
C LEU A 176 4.09 2.09 16.28
N VAL A 177 3.08 2.90 16.57
CA VAL A 177 2.80 3.35 17.95
C VAL A 177 2.45 2.17 18.86
N GLN A 178 1.58 1.27 18.39
CA GLN A 178 1.15 0.10 19.17
C GLN A 178 2.22 -0.95 19.37
N ALA A 179 3.10 -1.14 18.38
CA ALA A 179 4.22 -2.07 18.50
C ALA A 179 5.29 -1.57 19.49
N ASN A 180 5.25 -0.28 19.85
CA ASN A 180 6.31 0.38 20.62
C ASN A 180 5.76 1.30 21.73
N PRO A 181 4.90 0.80 22.64
CA PRO A 181 4.23 1.65 23.63
C PRO A 181 5.22 2.37 24.57
N LYS A 182 6.39 1.77 24.83
CA LYS A 182 7.45 2.37 25.65
C LYS A 182 8.14 3.57 24.99
N CYS A 183 8.01 3.71 23.66
CA CYS A 183 8.63 4.77 22.89
C CYS A 183 7.75 6.01 22.74
N PHE A 184 6.51 5.95 23.22
CA PHE A 184 5.50 7.00 23.15
C PHE A 184 4.89 7.21 24.54
N PRO A 185 5.48 8.06 25.39
CA PRO A 185 4.94 8.36 26.72
C PRO A 185 3.47 8.80 26.63
N GLY A 186 2.62 8.19 27.45
CA GLY A 186 1.16 8.43 27.41
C GLY A 186 0.47 7.93 26.13
N GLY A 187 1.17 7.18 25.28
CA GLY A 187 0.67 6.79 23.96
C GLY A 187 0.65 7.93 22.93
N ASP A 188 1.31 9.07 23.23
CA ASP A 188 1.34 10.24 22.35
C ASP A 188 2.24 10.00 21.12
N PRO A 189 1.67 9.97 19.90
CA PRO A 189 2.46 9.80 18.69
C PRO A 189 3.49 10.92 18.45
N ASN A 190 3.32 12.11 19.04
CA ASN A 190 4.27 13.22 18.90
C ASN A 190 5.48 13.10 19.84
N ARG A 191 5.42 12.23 20.86
CA ARG A 191 6.47 12.12 21.90
C ARG A 191 7.31 10.88 21.69
N LEU A 192 7.91 10.77 20.51
CA LEU A 192 8.85 9.69 20.22
C LEU A 192 10.17 9.88 21.00
N ILE A 193 10.50 8.94 21.90
CA ILE A 193 11.74 8.99 22.70
C ILE A 193 12.79 7.94 22.32
N CYS A 194 12.40 6.91 21.55
CA CYS A 194 13.31 5.85 21.12
C CYS A 194 14.04 6.23 19.83
N LYS A 195 15.30 5.78 19.70
CA LYS A 195 16.10 5.90 18.46
C LYS A 195 15.80 4.78 17.46
N GLU A 196 15.22 3.69 17.92
CA GLU A 196 14.83 2.53 17.10
C GLU A 196 13.46 2.04 17.53
N LEU A 197 12.68 1.55 16.57
CA LEU A 197 11.36 0.98 16.79
C LEU A 197 11.36 -0.50 16.42
N ARG A 198 10.56 -1.31 17.11
CA ARG A 198 10.18 -2.63 16.63
C ARG A 198 9.23 -2.49 15.46
N CYS A 199 9.48 -3.24 14.40
CA CYS A 199 8.51 -3.32 13.31
C CYS A 199 7.21 -3.98 13.80
N PRO A 200 6.05 -3.46 13.40
CA PRO A 200 4.77 -4.09 13.71
C PRO A 200 4.68 -5.48 13.07
N GLY A 201 4.15 -6.44 13.82
CA GLY A 201 3.89 -7.79 13.32
C GLY A 201 2.68 -7.82 12.38
N SER A 202 2.54 -8.90 11.62
CA SER A 202 1.45 -9.09 10.65
C SER A 202 0.05 -9.00 11.25
N GLN A 203 -0.13 -9.35 12.52
CA GLN A 203 -1.42 -9.21 13.22
C GLN A 203 -1.78 -7.74 13.48
N ALA A 204 -0.82 -6.92 13.93
CA ALA A 204 -1.03 -5.50 14.14
C ALA A 204 -1.30 -4.78 12.79
N LEU A 205 -0.55 -5.14 11.74
CA LEU A 205 -0.77 -4.59 10.40
C LEU A 205 -2.15 -4.92 9.85
N ARG A 206 -2.65 -6.16 10.05
CA ARG A 206 -3.98 -6.57 9.60
C ARG A 206 -5.12 -5.73 10.18
N GLN A 207 -4.97 -5.27 11.43
CA GLN A 207 -5.95 -4.42 12.11
C GLN A 207 -6.06 -3.02 11.49
N TRP A 208 -4.98 -2.52 10.88
CA TRP A 208 -4.87 -1.15 10.37
C TRP A 208 -4.82 -1.08 8.84
N GLN A 209 -5.47 -2.04 8.18
CA GLN A 209 -5.58 -2.06 6.72
C GLN A 209 -6.53 -0.98 6.17
N ASP A 210 -7.55 -0.60 6.94
CA ASP A 210 -8.45 0.50 6.56
C ASP A 210 -7.86 1.85 6.95
N GLU A 211 -7.43 2.63 5.96
CA GLU A 211 -6.71 3.89 6.16
C GLU A 211 -7.59 4.98 6.81
N SER A 212 -8.90 4.99 6.51
CA SER A 212 -9.85 5.93 7.11
C SER A 212 -10.02 5.67 8.61
N SER A 213 -10.22 4.40 8.99
CA SER A 213 -10.31 3.97 10.39
C SER A 213 -9.00 4.17 11.13
N ALA A 214 -7.87 3.90 10.47
CA ALA A 214 -6.55 4.19 11.03
C ALA A 214 -6.34 5.69 11.27
N LYS A 215 -6.78 6.56 10.34
CA LYS A 215 -6.75 8.02 10.51
C LYS A 215 -7.63 8.49 11.67
N VAL A 216 -8.83 7.93 11.83
CA VAL A 216 -9.71 8.21 12.96
C VAL A 216 -9.04 7.79 14.28
N ARG A 217 -8.47 6.58 14.33
CA ARG A 217 -7.75 6.10 15.51
C ARG A 217 -6.55 6.97 15.85
N PHE A 218 -5.76 7.36 14.86
CA PHE A 218 -4.59 8.22 15.04
C PHE A 218 -5.00 9.58 15.64
N LYS A 219 -6.04 10.21 15.10
CA LYS A 219 -6.61 11.45 15.68
C LYS A 219 -7.07 11.26 17.12
N ALA A 220 -7.65 10.11 17.45
CA ALA A 220 -8.05 9.81 18.82
C ALA A 220 -6.84 9.67 19.76
N LEU A 221 -5.74 9.06 19.31
CA LEU A 221 -4.48 9.00 20.08
C LEU A 221 -3.91 10.40 20.34
N MET A 222 -3.87 11.24 19.31
CA MET A 222 -3.42 12.63 19.42
C MET A 222 -4.28 13.45 20.38
N LYS A 223 -5.60 13.24 20.36
CA LYS A 223 -6.54 13.92 21.28
C LYS A 223 -6.40 13.41 22.71
N ALA A 224 -6.22 12.10 22.91
CA ALA A 224 -6.07 11.51 24.23
C ALA A 224 -4.78 11.96 24.93
N ALA A 225 -3.71 12.18 24.16
CA ALA A 225 -2.43 12.66 24.66
C ALA A 225 -2.39 14.16 25.03
N ALA A 226 -3.38 14.94 24.58
CA ALA A 226 -3.50 16.36 24.86
C ALA A 226 -4.23 16.68 26.18
N ASN A 227 -4.76 15.65 26.85
CA ASN A 227 -5.41 15.73 28.16
C ASN A 227 -4.51 15.13 29.23
#